data_AF-A0A1H8HY00-F1
#
_entry.id   AF-A0A1H8HY00-F1
#
_cell.length_a   1.000
_cell.length_b   1.000
_cell.length_c   1.000
_cell.angle_alpha   90.00
_cell.angle_beta   90.00
_cell.angle_gamma   90.00
#
_symmetry.space_group_name_H-M   'P 1'
#
loop_
_entity.id
_entity.type
_entity.pdbx_description
1 polymer ?
#
loop_
_entity_poly.entity_id
_entity_poly.type
_entity_poly.pdbx_seq_one_letter_code
_entity_poly.pdbx_strand_id
1 'polypeptide(L)'
;MYRLIVLALVLLAACAKEPDRRTSFRDRSAQIYSNAVLDPARLTGGWQQVAAFAAEPGGCASGQVQFGAPSAGTIPLEAALCLNGAPQRFRGHAQLAGPGRMVPMGAEANGIGQPWWVLWADVDDRTLVIGTPTGEMGFILNRGGALPPDRLRAARAILDWNGYDLSRLQLF
;
A
#
# COMPACT_ATOMS: atom_id res chain seq x y z
N MET A 1 42.74 27.33 20.23
CA MET A 1 42.58 25.88 20.02
C MET A 1 41.14 25.39 20.19
N TYR A 2 40.30 26.00 21.06
CA TYR A 2 38.86 25.69 21.16
C TYR A 2 38.03 26.04 19.90
N ARG A 3 38.39 27.10 19.16
CA ARG A 3 37.66 27.53 17.95
C ARG A 3 37.72 26.54 16.78
N LEU A 4 38.76 25.71 16.69
CA LEU A 4 38.90 24.70 15.63
C LEU A 4 38.09 23.43 15.92
N ILE A 5 37.83 23.14 17.20
CA ILE A 5 37.04 21.97 17.63
C ILE A 5 35.54 22.21 17.37
N VAL A 6 35.07 23.45 17.55
CA VAL A 6 33.66 23.82 17.27
C VAL A 6 33.33 23.75 15.78
N LEU A 7 34.29 24.08 14.90
CA LEU A 7 34.07 24.03 13.44
C LEU A 7 33.96 22.58 12.92
N ALA A 8 34.68 21.64 13.54
CA ALA A 8 34.64 20.23 13.18
C ALA A 8 33.32 19.55 13.58
N LEU A 9 32.69 19.97 14.69
CA LEU A 9 31.41 19.42 15.15
C LEU A 9 30.20 19.87 14.31
N VAL A 10 30.26 21.06 13.70
CA VAL A 10 29.17 21.56 12.82
C VAL A 10 29.17 20.85 11.46
N LEU A 11 30.33 20.43 10.96
CA LEU A 11 30.44 19.74 9.66
C LEU A 11 29.91 18.29 9.69
N LEU A 12 29.83 17.65 10.86
CA LEU A 12 29.29 16.29 11.02
C LEU A 12 27.76 16.23 11.05
N ALA A 13 27.07 17.34 11.35
CA ALA A 13 25.60 17.37 11.38
C ALA A 13 24.97 17.52 9.97
N ALA A 14 25.75 17.91 8.96
CA ALA A 14 25.25 18.14 7.60
C ALA A 14 25.07 16.87 6.76
N CYS A 15 25.53 15.71 7.25
CA CYS A 15 25.35 14.40 6.58
C CYS A 15 24.13 13.62 7.09
N ALA A 16 23.27 14.21 7.92
CA ALA A 16 21.99 13.60 8.23
C ALA A 16 21.11 13.67 6.98
N LYS A 17 20.93 12.53 6.29
CA LYS A 17 19.94 12.35 5.23
C LYS A 17 18.60 12.84 5.76
N GLU A 18 18.09 13.92 5.17
CA GLU A 18 16.78 14.49 5.53
C GLU A 18 15.77 13.34 5.63
N PRO A 19 15.03 13.21 6.75
CA PRO A 19 14.01 12.18 6.86
C PRO A 19 13.10 12.33 5.65
N ASP A 20 12.96 11.23 4.92
CA ASP A 20 12.21 11.16 3.68
C ASP A 20 10.76 11.59 3.99
N ARG A 21 10.43 12.86 3.73
CA ARG A 21 9.12 13.47 4.02
C ARG A 21 8.09 13.01 2.99
N ARG A 22 8.06 11.72 2.70
CA ARG A 22 7.02 11.13 1.86
C ARG A 22 5.68 11.28 2.59
N THR A 23 4.68 11.76 1.85
CA THR A 23 3.33 11.94 2.36
C THR A 23 2.81 10.61 2.89
N SER A 24 2.43 10.58 4.16
CA SER A 24 1.73 9.44 4.76
C SER A 24 0.25 9.77 4.83
N PHE A 25 -0.60 8.84 4.41
CA PHE A 25 -2.05 8.89 4.57
C PHE A 25 -2.53 8.22 5.86
N ARG A 26 -1.59 7.79 6.71
CA ARG A 26 -1.87 7.11 7.96
C ARG A 26 -1.04 7.69 9.10
N ASP A 27 -1.63 7.69 10.30
CA ASP A 27 -0.90 7.86 11.55
C ASP A 27 0.06 6.69 11.77
N ARG A 28 1.37 6.96 11.69
CA ARG A 28 2.41 5.95 11.85
C ARG A 28 2.59 5.50 13.30
N SER A 29 2.05 6.22 14.26
CA SER A 29 2.03 5.81 15.67
C SER A 29 0.93 4.77 15.95
N ALA A 30 -0.11 4.73 15.11
CA ALA A 30 -1.13 3.69 15.17
C ALA A 30 -0.58 2.34 14.67
N GLN A 31 -0.97 1.28 15.38
CA GLN A 31 -0.62 -0.07 15.01
C GLN A 31 -1.32 -0.48 13.70
N ILE A 32 -0.59 -1.21 12.87
CA ILE A 32 -1.10 -1.77 11.61
C ILE A 32 -1.09 -3.30 11.70
N TYR A 33 -2.17 -3.90 11.19
CA TYR A 33 -2.36 -5.35 11.19
C TYR A 33 -2.56 -5.84 9.76
N SER A 34 -2.01 -7.02 9.47
CA SER A 34 -2.31 -7.75 8.23
C SER A 34 -3.25 -8.91 8.55
N ASN A 35 -4.00 -9.35 7.54
CA ASN A 35 -4.92 -10.47 7.66
C ASN A 35 -4.15 -11.77 7.97
N ALA A 36 -4.39 -12.31 9.16
CA ALA A 36 -3.67 -13.47 9.70
C ALA A 36 -4.09 -14.81 9.07
N VAL A 37 -5.26 -14.87 8.43
CA VAL A 37 -5.84 -16.11 7.89
C VAL A 37 -6.02 -16.05 6.36
N LEU A 38 -5.40 -15.06 5.70
CA LEU A 38 -5.46 -14.95 4.26
C LEU A 38 -4.78 -16.15 3.59
N ASP A 39 -5.51 -16.86 2.74
CA ASP A 39 -4.96 -17.79 1.77
C ASP A 39 -4.60 -17.04 0.47
N PRO A 40 -3.30 -16.92 0.10
CA PRO A 40 -2.89 -16.24 -1.12
C PRO A 40 -3.47 -16.86 -2.41
N ALA A 41 -3.85 -18.13 -2.41
CA ALA A 41 -4.45 -18.77 -3.59
C ALA A 41 -5.82 -18.16 -3.94
N ARG A 42 -6.55 -17.66 -2.93
CA ARG A 42 -7.84 -16.98 -3.12
C ARG A 42 -7.71 -15.62 -3.82
N LEU A 43 -6.51 -15.06 -3.87
CA LEU A 43 -6.23 -13.81 -4.59
C LEU A 43 -6.18 -13.99 -6.11
N THR A 44 -5.95 -15.21 -6.62
CA THR A 44 -5.74 -15.45 -8.05
C THR A 44 -6.89 -14.90 -8.89
N GLY A 45 -6.54 -14.20 -9.98
CA GLY A 45 -7.50 -13.55 -10.86
C GLY A 45 -7.36 -12.03 -10.91
N GLY A 46 -8.28 -11.42 -11.64
CA GLY A 46 -8.33 -9.98 -11.89
C GLY A 46 -9.14 -9.22 -10.84
N TRP A 47 -8.66 -8.03 -10.51
CA TRP A 47 -9.21 -7.14 -9.50
C TRP A 47 -9.22 -5.69 -10.01
N GLN A 48 -10.34 -5.00 -9.84
CA GLN A 48 -10.45 -3.58 -10.17
C GLN A 48 -10.08 -2.72 -8.96
N GLN A 49 -9.31 -1.66 -9.17
CA GLN A 49 -9.05 -0.65 -8.15
C GLN A 49 -10.27 0.26 -7.99
N VAL A 50 -10.99 0.16 -6.88
CA VAL A 50 -12.22 0.93 -6.63
C VAL A 50 -12.03 2.09 -5.67
N ALA A 51 -10.87 2.16 -5.00
CA ALA A 51 -10.49 3.32 -4.20
C ALA A 51 -8.98 3.42 -4.05
N ALA A 52 -8.47 4.62 -3.79
CA ALA A 52 -7.08 4.87 -3.45
C ALA A 52 -6.93 6.11 -2.57
N PHE A 53 -5.85 6.19 -1.81
CA PHE A 53 -5.48 7.43 -1.14
C PHE A 53 -4.78 8.39 -2.11
N ALA A 54 -5.13 9.67 -2.02
CA ALA A 54 -4.49 10.73 -2.77
C ALA A 54 -4.42 12.04 -1.99
N ALA A 55 -3.37 12.81 -2.29
CA ALA A 55 -3.18 14.11 -1.67
C ALA A 55 -4.20 15.13 -2.21
N GLU A 56 -4.56 15.02 -3.47
CA GLU A 56 -5.65 15.80 -4.07
C GLU A 56 -6.55 14.84 -4.85
N PRO A 57 -7.88 15.08 -4.90
CA PRO A 57 -8.78 14.26 -5.70
C PRO A 57 -8.40 14.26 -7.19
N GLY A 58 -8.59 13.13 -7.86
CA GLY A 58 -8.31 12.97 -9.29
C GLY A 58 -6.90 12.46 -9.60
N GLY A 59 -6.34 12.91 -10.73
CA GLY A 59 -4.99 12.59 -11.21
C GLY A 59 -4.93 11.44 -12.23
N CYS A 60 -5.59 10.31 -11.97
CA CYS A 60 -5.70 9.20 -12.92
C CYS A 60 -7.01 8.42 -12.75
N ALA A 61 -7.35 7.65 -13.78
CA ALA A 61 -8.49 6.74 -13.75
C ALA A 61 -8.21 5.49 -12.91
N SER A 62 -9.28 4.77 -12.58
CA SER A 62 -9.26 3.46 -11.93
C SER A 62 -8.28 2.49 -12.61
N GLY A 63 -7.45 1.82 -11.80
CA GLY A 63 -6.50 0.79 -12.22
C GLY A 63 -6.97 -0.64 -11.98
N GLN A 64 -6.06 -1.61 -12.15
CA GLN A 64 -6.33 -3.03 -11.93
C GLN A 64 -5.10 -3.78 -11.42
N VAL A 65 -5.36 -4.94 -10.81
CA VAL A 65 -4.35 -5.91 -10.40
C VAL A 65 -4.74 -7.30 -10.90
N GLN A 66 -3.78 -8.02 -11.44
CA GLN A 66 -3.90 -9.42 -11.80
C GLN A 66 -2.92 -10.23 -10.94
N PHE A 67 -3.46 -11.12 -10.10
CA PHE A 67 -2.66 -12.08 -9.34
C PHE A 67 -2.64 -13.43 -10.07
N GLY A 68 -1.47 -14.04 -10.14
CA GLY A 68 -1.27 -15.40 -10.62
C GLY A 68 -1.51 -16.45 -9.53
N ALA A 69 -1.23 -17.71 -9.86
CA ALA A 69 -1.21 -18.79 -8.87
C ALA A 69 0.06 -18.68 -8.00
N PRO A 70 -0.05 -18.66 -6.67
CA PRO A 70 1.12 -18.63 -5.81
C PRO A 70 1.93 -19.93 -5.93
N SER A 71 3.24 -19.82 -5.89
CA SER A 71 4.16 -20.96 -5.90
C SER A 71 5.48 -20.61 -5.21
N ALA A 72 6.05 -21.58 -4.49
CA ALA A 72 7.35 -21.45 -3.83
C ALA A 72 7.52 -20.17 -2.98
N GLY A 73 6.47 -19.77 -2.23
CA GLY A 73 6.51 -18.59 -1.36
C GLY A 73 6.44 -17.24 -2.12
N THR A 74 6.05 -17.26 -3.39
CA THR A 74 5.86 -16.06 -4.21
C THR A 74 4.50 -16.09 -4.90
N ILE A 75 4.04 -14.93 -5.38
CA ILE A 75 2.85 -14.79 -6.22
C ILE A 75 3.17 -13.93 -7.44
N PRO A 76 2.90 -14.41 -8.68
CA PRO A 76 2.98 -13.56 -9.85
C PRO A 76 1.97 -12.42 -9.77
N LEU A 77 2.38 -11.22 -10.18
CA LEU A 77 1.60 -10.00 -10.03
C LEU A 77 1.83 -9.08 -11.24
N GLU A 78 0.74 -8.62 -11.84
CA GLU A 78 0.73 -7.48 -12.74
C GLU A 78 -0.23 -6.42 -12.21
N ALA A 79 0.27 -5.21 -12.01
CA ALA A 79 -0.49 -4.10 -11.46
C ALA A 79 -0.31 -2.85 -12.31
N ALA A 80 -1.42 -2.18 -12.58
CA ALA A 80 -1.46 -0.84 -13.13
C ALA A 80 -2.44 -0.04 -12.27
N LEU A 81 -1.94 0.78 -11.35
CA LEU A 81 -2.72 1.43 -10.31
C LEU A 81 -2.62 2.94 -10.42
N CYS A 82 -3.67 3.64 -10.00
CA CYS A 82 -3.61 5.07 -9.70
C CYS A 82 -3.25 5.25 -8.22
N LEU A 83 -2.01 5.68 -7.93
CA LEU A 83 -1.50 5.84 -6.57
C LEU A 83 -1.11 7.31 -6.36
N ASN A 84 -1.76 7.96 -5.38
CA ASN A 84 -1.58 9.39 -5.14
C ASN A 84 -1.74 10.27 -6.40
N GLY A 85 -2.74 9.96 -7.23
CA GLY A 85 -3.01 10.69 -8.48
C GLY A 85 -2.01 10.45 -9.61
N ALA A 86 -1.05 9.53 -9.45
CA ALA A 86 -0.09 9.16 -10.48
C ALA A 86 -0.25 7.69 -10.92
N PRO A 87 -0.21 7.39 -12.23
CA PRO A 87 -0.21 6.01 -12.71
C PRO A 87 1.10 5.32 -12.35
N GLN A 88 1.01 4.15 -11.71
CA GLN A 88 2.15 3.31 -11.37
C GLN A 88 1.94 1.90 -11.88
N ARG A 89 3.02 1.26 -12.33
CA ARG A 89 3.00 -0.08 -12.91
C ARG A 89 4.04 -0.99 -12.29
N PHE A 90 3.68 -2.26 -12.14
CA PHE A 90 4.58 -3.32 -11.72
C PHE A 90 4.19 -4.61 -12.44
N ARG A 91 5.18 -5.37 -12.92
CA ARG A 91 5.00 -6.72 -13.45
C ARG A 91 6.15 -7.57 -12.95
N GLY A 92 5.85 -8.65 -12.24
CA GLY A 92 6.86 -9.52 -11.68
C GLY A 92 6.27 -10.49 -10.67
N HIS A 93 7.05 -10.78 -9.63
CA HIS A 93 6.62 -11.60 -8.51
C HIS A 93 6.61 -10.75 -7.24
N ALA A 94 5.71 -11.07 -6.32
CA ALA A 94 5.79 -10.60 -4.95
C ALA A 94 6.14 -11.76 -4.02
N GLN A 95 7.10 -11.55 -3.12
CA GLN A 95 7.45 -12.51 -2.07
C GLN A 95 6.36 -12.49 -0.99
N LEU A 96 5.87 -13.66 -0.57
CA LEU A 96 4.94 -13.82 0.54
C LEU A 96 5.71 -13.79 1.87
N ALA A 97 5.83 -12.60 2.46
CA ALA A 97 6.68 -12.34 3.64
C ALA A 97 6.00 -12.69 4.98
N GLY A 98 4.79 -13.22 4.95
CA GLY A 98 4.00 -13.61 6.11
C GLY A 98 2.49 -13.52 5.84
N PRO A 99 1.64 -13.84 6.82
CA PRO A 99 0.19 -13.79 6.65
C PRO A 99 -0.30 -12.42 6.19
N GLY A 100 -0.92 -12.38 5.02
CA GLY A 100 -1.43 -11.15 4.40
C GLY A 100 -0.36 -10.14 4.01
N ARG A 101 0.91 -10.54 3.89
CA ARG A 101 2.02 -9.61 3.57
C ARG A 101 2.75 -10.08 2.32
N MET A 102 2.88 -9.18 1.35
CA MET A 102 3.62 -9.44 0.13
C MET A 102 4.56 -8.29 -0.22
N VAL A 103 5.71 -8.60 -0.82
CA VAL A 103 6.74 -7.62 -1.17
C VAL A 103 7.05 -7.74 -2.66
N PRO A 104 6.71 -6.74 -3.50
CA PRO A 104 7.10 -6.73 -4.90
C PRO A 104 8.62 -6.88 -5.06
N MET A 105 9.04 -7.91 -5.80
CA MET A 105 10.45 -8.24 -5.99
C MET A 105 11.04 -7.45 -7.15
N GLY A 106 12.27 -6.95 -6.99
CA GLY A 106 12.99 -6.23 -8.04
C GLY A 106 12.45 -4.81 -8.30
N ALA A 107 11.54 -4.31 -7.47
CA ALA A 107 11.10 -2.91 -7.47
C ALA A 107 11.84 -2.11 -6.39
N GLU A 108 11.99 -0.81 -6.63
CA GLU A 108 12.38 0.13 -5.59
C GLU A 108 11.34 0.12 -4.46
N ALA A 109 11.78 0.22 -3.20
CA ALA A 109 10.91 0.16 -2.02
C ALA A 109 10.11 1.46 -1.77
N ASN A 110 9.53 2.03 -2.82
CA ASN A 110 8.72 3.24 -2.84
C ASN A 110 7.52 3.06 -3.79
N GLY A 111 6.49 3.90 -3.63
CA GLY A 111 5.25 3.79 -4.42
C GLY A 111 4.70 2.37 -4.46
N ILE A 112 4.39 1.87 -5.66
CA ILE A 112 3.89 0.52 -5.92
C ILE A 112 4.83 -0.61 -5.47
N GLY A 113 6.14 -0.37 -5.33
CA GLY A 113 7.13 -1.37 -4.95
C GLY A 113 7.28 -1.60 -3.44
N GLN A 114 6.58 -0.82 -2.61
CA GLN A 114 6.56 -1.01 -1.16
C GLN A 114 5.93 -2.36 -0.76
N PRO A 115 6.16 -2.85 0.48
CA PRO A 115 5.43 -3.99 1.01
C PRO A 115 3.91 -3.75 1.04
N TRP A 116 3.14 -4.62 0.41
CA TRP A 116 1.69 -4.61 0.42
C TRP A 116 1.17 -5.48 1.55
N TRP A 117 0.38 -4.90 2.43
CA TRP A 117 -0.29 -5.59 3.51
C TRP A 117 -1.78 -5.66 3.20
N VAL A 118 -2.31 -6.87 3.09
CA VAL A 118 -3.74 -7.13 3.02
C VAL A 118 -4.29 -6.89 4.42
N LEU A 119 -4.91 -5.74 4.62
CA LEU A 119 -5.49 -5.36 5.92
C LEU A 119 -6.80 -6.11 6.15
N TRP A 120 -7.56 -6.37 5.07
CA TRP A 120 -8.81 -7.10 5.11
C TRP A 120 -9.16 -7.69 3.74
N ALA A 121 -9.86 -8.81 3.78
CA ALA A 121 -10.51 -9.45 2.64
C ALA A 121 -11.94 -9.79 3.06
N ASP A 122 -12.94 -9.57 2.19
CA ASP A 122 -14.28 -10.06 2.49
C ASP A 122 -14.35 -11.60 2.43
N VAL A 123 -15.39 -12.17 3.02
CA VAL A 123 -15.53 -13.62 3.22
C VAL A 123 -15.44 -14.42 1.92
N ASP A 124 -15.91 -13.84 0.80
CA ASP A 124 -15.97 -14.44 -0.52
C ASP A 124 -14.81 -14.02 -1.45
N ASP A 125 -13.80 -13.30 -0.94
CA ASP A 125 -12.70 -12.69 -1.71
C ASP A 125 -13.16 -11.89 -2.93
N ARG A 126 -14.17 -11.05 -2.72
CA ARG A 126 -14.65 -10.12 -3.75
C ARG A 126 -14.14 -8.71 -3.50
N THR A 127 -13.65 -8.37 -2.31
CA THR A 127 -13.04 -7.09 -1.93
C THR A 127 -11.77 -7.31 -1.12
N LEU A 128 -10.73 -6.56 -1.43
CA LEU A 128 -9.48 -6.50 -0.65
C LEU A 128 -9.15 -5.07 -0.28
N VAL A 129 -8.65 -4.89 0.93
CA VAL A 129 -8.05 -3.64 1.39
C VAL A 129 -6.56 -3.85 1.48
N ILE A 130 -5.80 -3.07 0.71
CA ILE A 130 -4.34 -3.06 0.73
C ILE A 130 -3.86 -1.76 1.37
N GLY A 131 -2.88 -1.89 2.26
CA GLY A 131 -2.14 -0.77 2.84
C GLY A 131 -0.64 -1.04 2.90
N THR A 132 0.10 -0.08 3.45
CA THR A 132 1.55 -0.18 3.69
C THR A 132 1.87 0.27 5.11
N PRO A 133 2.89 -0.33 5.77
CA PRO A 133 3.36 0.14 7.07
C PRO A 133 3.87 1.59 7.08
N THR A 134 4.27 2.11 5.92
CA THR A 134 4.68 3.51 5.74
C THR A 134 3.48 4.46 5.66
N GLY A 135 2.27 3.95 5.35
CA GLY A 135 1.10 4.78 5.10
C GLY A 135 1.15 5.58 3.79
N GLU A 136 2.20 5.45 2.98
CA GLU A 136 2.38 6.22 1.74
C GLU A 136 1.41 5.83 0.63
N MET A 137 0.78 4.66 0.76
CA MET A 137 -0.34 4.28 -0.09
C MET A 137 -1.31 3.36 0.65
N GLY A 138 -2.51 3.29 0.09
CA GLY A 138 -3.52 2.30 0.38
C GLY A 138 -4.55 2.34 -0.75
N PHE A 139 -5.20 1.21 -1.00
CA PHE A 139 -6.20 1.11 -2.05
C PHE A 139 -7.14 -0.05 -1.78
N ILE A 140 -8.33 0.03 -2.36
CA ILE A 140 -9.33 -1.01 -2.28
C ILE A 140 -9.45 -1.65 -3.66
N LEU A 141 -9.43 -2.98 -3.68
CA LEU A 141 -9.64 -3.79 -4.86
C LEU A 141 -11.01 -4.48 -4.77
N ASN A 142 -11.70 -4.64 -5.90
CA ASN A 142 -12.97 -5.36 -5.96
C ASN A 142 -13.09 -6.22 -7.23
N ARG A 143 -13.70 -7.40 -7.10
CA ARG A 143 -14.13 -8.25 -8.21
C ARG A 143 -15.54 -7.87 -8.65
N GLY A 144 -15.80 -7.96 -9.95
CA GLY A 144 -17.15 -7.81 -10.50
C GLY A 144 -17.65 -6.36 -10.60
N GLY A 145 -16.75 -5.37 -10.66
CA GLY A 145 -17.10 -3.97 -10.95
C GLY A 145 -17.19 -3.10 -9.70
N ALA A 146 -18.25 -2.29 -9.59
CA ALA A 146 -18.43 -1.31 -8.52
C ALA A 146 -18.50 -1.96 -7.14
N LEU A 147 -18.00 -1.25 -6.12
CA LEU A 147 -17.96 -1.73 -4.74
C LEU A 147 -19.31 -1.52 -4.04
N PRO A 148 -19.98 -2.59 -3.53
CA PRO A 148 -21.23 -2.44 -2.79
C PRO A 148 -21.07 -1.61 -1.51
N PRO A 149 -22.12 -0.84 -1.11
CA PRO A 149 -22.02 0.09 0.00
C PRO A 149 -21.68 -0.54 1.36
N ASP A 150 -22.11 -1.77 1.61
CA ASP A 150 -21.82 -2.53 2.83
C ASP A 150 -20.33 -2.90 2.92
N ARG A 151 -19.76 -3.43 1.83
CA ARG A 151 -18.33 -3.76 1.74
C ARG A 151 -17.47 -2.50 1.76
N LEU A 152 -17.93 -1.39 1.17
CA LEU A 152 -17.27 -0.09 1.30
C LEU A 152 -17.21 0.39 2.75
N ARG A 153 -18.32 0.28 3.51
CA ARG A 153 -18.33 0.64 4.93
C ARG A 153 -17.34 -0.20 5.73
N ALA A 154 -17.32 -1.52 5.52
CA ALA A 154 -16.37 -2.41 6.19
C ALA A 154 -14.91 -2.06 5.83
N ALA A 155 -14.62 -1.85 4.55
CA ALA A 155 -13.29 -1.48 4.08
C ALA A 155 -12.81 -0.16 4.70
N ARG A 156 -13.69 0.85 4.78
CA ARG A 156 -13.39 2.14 5.44
C ARG A 156 -13.13 1.97 6.94
N ALA A 157 -13.94 1.16 7.63
CA ALA A 157 -13.73 0.90 9.06
C ALA A 157 -12.38 0.22 9.34
N ILE A 158 -11.96 -0.73 8.49
CA ILE A 158 -10.65 -1.37 8.59
C ILE A 158 -9.52 -0.37 8.35
N LEU A 159 -9.64 0.49 7.33
CA LEU A 159 -8.64 1.52 7.05
C LEU A 159 -8.48 2.47 8.24
N ASP A 160 -9.59 2.97 8.78
CA ASP A 160 -9.62 3.83 9.96
C ASP A 160 -8.99 3.16 11.19
N TRP A 161 -9.33 1.89 11.45
CA TRP A 161 -8.74 1.12 12.55
C TRP A 161 -7.21 0.95 12.41
N ASN A 162 -6.70 0.89 11.18
CA ASN A 162 -5.26 0.85 10.90
C ASN A 162 -4.61 2.24 10.85
N GLY A 163 -5.35 3.31 11.18
CA GLY A 163 -4.86 4.68 11.30
C GLY A 163 -4.88 5.51 10.02
N TYR A 164 -5.54 5.05 8.96
CA TYR A 164 -5.63 5.82 7.70
C TYR A 164 -6.63 6.97 7.79
N ASP A 165 -6.26 8.13 7.24
CA ASP A 165 -7.10 9.31 7.12
C ASP A 165 -8.09 9.18 5.96
N LEU A 166 -9.31 8.74 6.28
CA LEU A 166 -10.38 8.52 5.31
C LEU A 166 -10.83 9.77 4.53
N SER A 167 -10.44 10.99 4.96
CA SER A 167 -10.70 12.20 4.17
C SER A 167 -9.89 12.24 2.87
N ARG A 168 -8.80 11.46 2.81
CA ARG A 168 -7.89 11.34 1.67
C ARG A 168 -8.20 10.15 0.78
N LEU A 169 -9.24 9.38 1.10
CA LEU A 169 -9.67 8.22 0.32
C LEU A 169 -10.63 8.65 -0.79
N GLN A 170 -10.17 8.58 -2.05
CA GLN A 170 -11.02 8.78 -3.22
C GLN A 170 -11.55 7.45 -3.75
N LEU A 171 -12.77 7.48 -4.30
CA LEU A 171 -13.42 6.36 -4.98
C LEU A 171 -13.33 6.55 -6.50
N PHE A 172 -13.42 5.45 -7.25
CA PHE A 172 -13.48 5.44 -8.71
C PHE A 172 -14.82 4.94 -9.24
#